data_AF-A0A964KMI4-F1
#
_entry.id   AF-A0A964KMI4-F1
#
_cell.length_a   1.000
_cell.length_b   1.000
_cell.length_c   1.000
_cell.angle_alpha   90.00
_cell.angle_beta   90.00
_cell.angle_gamma   90.00
#
_symmetry.space_group_name_H-M   'P 1'
#
loop_
_entity.id
_entity.type
_entity.pdbx_description
1 polymer ?
#
loop_
_entity_poly.entity_id
_entity_poly.type
_entity_poly.pdbx_seq_one_letter_code
_entity_poly.pdbx_strand_id
1 'polypeptide(L)'
;MGPPLFATHLILASGNGLRGNLLITAVVLSAAWEACALLAAIAPNAKTSLAAHLFDVARMGAWFALLFSLTYAADPKRPITRPGPLALLICAALVAAAVLPIANGTNPVVDRQTIVALLVVSVLGLMLIERLYRATPSGTRWHLKFLYLAIAADFPFDLCLFADGVMRGRLDPAWWSARGLDYALVIPLLSVVAARNKEWSIDIAVSRNIVFG
;
A
#
# COMPACT_ATOMS: atom_id res chain seq x y z
N MET A 1 8.44 23.97 -4.26
CA MET A 1 7.00 23.70 -4.06
C MET A 1 6.88 22.86 -2.80
N GLY A 2 6.27 23.40 -1.74
CA GLY A 2 6.40 22.83 -0.40
C GLY A 2 5.52 21.59 -0.15
N PRO A 3 5.99 20.61 0.65
CA PRO A 3 5.20 19.46 1.09
C PRO A 3 3.84 19.78 1.75
N PRO A 4 3.60 20.93 2.45
CA PRO A 4 2.31 21.17 3.10
C PRO A 4 1.14 21.46 2.13
N LEU A 5 1.43 21.94 0.91
CA LEU A 5 0.39 22.23 -0.09
C LEU A 5 -0.13 20.96 -0.79
N PHE A 6 0.69 19.92 -0.84
CA PHE A 6 0.33 18.62 -1.42
C PHE A 6 -0.68 17.87 -0.54
N ALA A 7 -0.46 17.86 0.78
CA ALA A 7 -1.36 17.24 1.74
C ALA A 7 -2.76 17.89 1.74
N THR A 8 -2.84 19.22 1.58
CA THR A 8 -4.11 19.96 1.54
C THR A 8 -4.92 19.64 0.28
N HIS A 9 -4.28 19.47 -0.88
CA HIS A 9 -4.98 19.07 -2.10
C HIS A 9 -5.47 17.61 -2.07
N LEU A 10 -4.77 16.73 -1.34
CA LEU A 10 -5.18 15.33 -1.18
C LEU A 10 -6.38 15.20 -0.22
N ILE A 11 -6.40 16.00 0.85
CA ILE A 11 -7.52 16.10 1.81
C ILE A 11 -8.77 16.71 1.15
N LEU A 12 -8.60 17.66 0.23
CA LEU A 12 -9.73 18.28 -0.49
C LEU A 12 -10.25 17.43 -1.67
N ALA A 13 -9.44 16.50 -2.19
CA ALA A 13 -9.84 15.59 -3.28
C ALA A 13 -10.48 14.27 -2.78
N SER A 14 -10.31 13.92 -1.50
CA SER A 14 -11.04 12.81 -0.89
C SER A 14 -12.44 13.27 -0.48
N GLY A 15 -13.48 12.90 -1.23
CA GLY A 15 -14.85 12.95 -0.70
C GLY A 15 -14.96 12.15 0.61
N ASN A 16 -15.95 12.48 1.46
CA ASN A 16 -16.22 11.90 2.80
C ASN A 16 -16.51 10.37 2.84
N GLY A 17 -16.00 9.57 1.92
CA GLY A 17 -16.18 8.13 1.85
C GLY A 17 -14.98 7.31 2.35
N LEU A 18 -15.25 6.08 2.79
CA LEU A 18 -14.27 5.11 3.30
C LEU A 18 -12.98 5.03 2.47
N ARG A 19 -13.07 5.02 1.14
CA ARG A 19 -11.91 4.90 0.23
C ARG A 19 -11.00 6.12 0.24
N GLY A 20 -11.57 7.32 0.40
CA GLY A 20 -10.81 8.56 0.54
C GLY A 20 -9.97 8.56 1.81
N ASN A 21 -10.58 8.16 2.93
CA ASN A 21 -9.88 8.02 4.21
C ASN A 21 -8.79 6.93 4.17
N LEU A 22 -9.06 5.79 3.53
CA LEU A 22 -8.06 4.73 3.35
C LEU A 22 -6.86 5.21 2.51
N LEU A 23 -7.12 5.98 1.45
CA LEU A 23 -6.05 6.56 0.63
C LEU A 23 -5.20 7.55 1.43
N ILE A 24 -5.83 8.48 2.16
CA ILE A 24 -5.12 9.42 3.05
C ILE A 24 -4.29 8.65 4.07
N THR A 25 -4.88 7.62 4.69
CA THR A 25 -4.20 6.79 5.70
C THR A 25 -2.97 6.11 5.11
N ALA A 26 -3.08 5.52 3.92
CA ALA A 26 -1.95 4.90 3.23
C ALA A 26 -0.85 5.90 2.91
N VAL A 27 -1.20 7.11 2.45
CA VAL A 27 -0.24 8.18 2.15
C VAL A 27 0.45 8.70 3.41
N VAL A 28 -0.30 8.95 4.48
CA VAL A 28 0.25 9.42 5.76
C VAL A 28 1.18 8.39 6.37
N LEU A 29 0.80 7.10 6.36
CA LEU A 29 1.67 6.03 6.85
C LEU A 29 2.92 5.85 5.99
N SER A 30 2.80 6.02 4.66
CA SER A 30 3.97 6.02 3.76
C SER A 30 4.93 7.16 4.11
N ALA A 31 4.42 8.38 4.33
CA ALA A 31 5.24 9.52 4.72
C ALA A 31 5.87 9.35 6.11
N ALA A 32 5.14 8.78 7.07
CA ALA A 32 5.63 8.47 8.40
C ALA A 32 6.75 7.41 8.36
N TRP A 33 6.59 6.40 7.50
CA TRP A 33 7.62 5.40 7.25
C TRP A 33 8.89 6.02 6.69
N GLU A 34 8.80 6.86 5.66
CA GLU A 34 9.96 7.57 5.07
C GLU A 34 10.70 8.42 6.12
N ALA A 35 9.96 9.16 6.95
CA ALA A 35 10.56 9.93 8.04
C ALA A 35 11.30 9.03 9.05
N CYS A 36 10.71 7.89 9.41
CA CYS A 36 11.34 6.93 10.32
C CYS A 36 12.55 6.23 9.67
N ALA A 37 12.48 5.90 8.39
CA ALA A 37 13.57 5.29 7.64
C ALA A 37 14.76 6.24 7.52
N LEU A 38 14.52 7.53 7.25
CA LEU A 38 15.55 8.57 7.26
C LEU A 38 16.18 8.73 8.65
N LEU A 39 15.36 8.77 9.71
CA LEU A 39 15.87 8.81 11.08
C LEU A 39 16.71 7.58 11.43
N ALA A 40 16.30 6.39 10.98
CA ALA A 40 17.07 5.16 11.16
C ALA A 40 18.39 5.16 10.37
N ALA A 41 18.46 5.88 9.24
CA ALA A 41 19.69 6.04 8.47
C ALA A 41 20.67 7.04 9.10
N ILE A 42 20.18 8.17 9.64
CA ILE A 42 21.02 9.22 10.24
C ILE A 42 21.43 8.88 11.68
N ALA A 43 20.50 8.29 12.45
CA ALA A 43 20.69 7.90 13.84
C ALA A 43 20.35 6.42 14.04
N PRO A 44 21.21 5.50 13.55
CA PRO A 44 20.94 4.07 13.59
C PRO A 44 20.92 3.55 15.03
N ASN A 45 19.75 3.10 15.47
CA ASN A 45 19.58 2.39 16.73
C ASN A 45 18.41 1.39 16.63
N ALA A 46 18.32 0.45 17.57
CA ALA A 46 17.29 -0.59 17.53
C ALA A 46 15.86 -0.02 17.53
N LYS A 47 15.62 1.11 18.21
CA LYS A 47 14.29 1.74 18.29
C LYS A 47 13.91 2.43 16.98
N THR A 48 14.84 3.12 16.33
CA THR A 48 14.59 3.80 15.04
C THR A 48 14.38 2.77 13.93
N SER A 49 15.16 1.69 13.90
CA SER A 49 14.96 0.58 12.95
C SER A 49 13.62 -0.14 13.17
N LEU A 50 13.25 -0.40 14.43
CA LEU A 50 11.95 -1.01 14.75
C LEU A 50 10.78 -0.09 14.39
N ALA A 51 10.88 1.21 14.69
CA ALA A 51 9.86 2.18 14.33
C ALA A 51 9.67 2.25 12.81
N ALA A 52 10.77 2.36 12.05
CA ALA A 52 10.72 2.34 10.59
C ALA A 52 10.05 1.06 10.08
N HIS A 53 10.44 -0.12 10.58
CA HIS A 53 9.82 -1.39 10.20
C HIS A 53 8.31 -1.44 10.49
N LEU A 54 7.88 -1.00 11.68
CA LEU A 54 6.46 -1.03 12.05
C LEU A 54 5.62 -0.08 11.19
N PHE A 55 6.14 1.11 10.87
CA PHE A 55 5.46 2.02 9.94
C PHE A 55 5.42 1.46 8.52
N ASP A 56 6.43 0.71 8.07
CA ASP A 56 6.41 0.02 6.78
C ASP A 56 5.29 -1.01 6.72
N VAL A 57 5.19 -1.88 7.74
CA VAL A 57 4.13 -2.89 7.82
C VAL A 57 2.73 -2.24 7.91
N ALA A 58 2.60 -1.15 8.67
CA ALA A 58 1.34 -0.41 8.79
C ALA A 58 0.93 0.22 7.44
N ARG A 59 1.88 0.85 6.74
CA ARG A 59 1.72 1.38 5.38
C ARG A 59 1.22 0.31 4.43
N MET A 60 1.87 -0.86 4.39
CA MET A 60 1.47 -1.98 3.55
C MET A 60 0.02 -2.39 3.86
N GLY A 61 -0.33 -2.53 5.15
CA GLY A 61 -1.68 -2.84 5.59
C GLY A 61 -2.74 -1.85 5.09
N ALA A 62 -2.44 -0.55 5.10
CA ALA A 62 -3.35 0.47 4.58
C ALA A 62 -3.54 0.37 3.05
N TRP A 63 -2.46 0.09 2.30
CA TRP A 63 -2.56 -0.19 0.86
C TRP A 63 -3.42 -1.42 0.56
N PHE A 64 -3.25 -2.51 1.34
CA PHE A 64 -4.12 -3.69 1.24
C PHE A 64 -5.58 -3.37 1.51
N ALA A 65 -5.88 -2.61 2.57
CA ALA A 65 -7.24 -2.22 2.91
C ALA A 65 -7.89 -1.41 1.77
N LEU A 66 -7.15 -0.47 1.18
CA LEU A 66 -7.59 0.29 0.01
C LEU A 66 -7.87 -0.64 -1.18
N LEU A 67 -6.93 -1.54 -1.53
CA LEU A 67 -7.08 -2.49 -2.63
C LEU A 67 -8.28 -3.43 -2.46
N PHE A 68 -8.49 -3.96 -1.25
CA PHE A 68 -9.67 -4.76 -0.94
C PHE A 68 -10.95 -3.94 -1.14
N SER A 69 -11.01 -2.71 -0.61
CA SER A 69 -12.18 -1.84 -0.75
C SER A 69 -12.57 -1.55 -2.21
N LEU A 70 -11.58 -1.53 -3.11
CA LEU A 70 -11.76 -1.34 -4.54
C LEU A 70 -12.15 -2.64 -5.26
N THR A 71 -11.58 -3.76 -4.84
CA THR A 71 -11.89 -5.08 -5.42
C THR A 71 -13.34 -5.45 -5.14
N TYR A 72 -13.81 -5.19 -3.92
CA TYR A 72 -15.22 -5.38 -3.55
C TYR A 72 -16.15 -4.42 -4.27
N ALA A 73 -15.71 -3.19 -4.56
CA ALA A 73 -16.48 -2.24 -5.35
C ALA A 73 -16.75 -2.74 -6.77
N ALA A 74 -15.77 -3.43 -7.35
CA ALA A 74 -15.81 -3.88 -8.73
C ALA A 74 -16.70 -5.12 -8.93
N ASP A 75 -16.93 -5.92 -7.88
CA ASP A 75 -17.75 -7.13 -7.93
C ASP A 75 -18.87 -7.13 -6.86
N PRO A 76 -20.00 -6.41 -7.09
CA PRO A 76 -21.10 -6.31 -6.14
C PRO A 76 -21.87 -7.63 -5.92
N LYS A 77 -21.61 -8.67 -6.72
CA LYS A 77 -22.27 -9.99 -6.58
C LYS A 77 -21.64 -10.87 -5.49
N ARG A 78 -20.53 -10.44 -4.88
CA ARG A 78 -19.88 -11.14 -3.76
C ARG A 78 -20.12 -10.38 -2.45
N PRO A 79 -21.13 -10.76 -1.64
CA PRO A 79 -21.45 -10.05 -0.41
C PRO A 79 -20.30 -10.11 0.61
N ILE A 80 -20.09 -9.00 1.32
CA ILE A 80 -19.13 -8.85 2.42
C ILE A 80 -19.73 -9.52 3.66
N THR A 81 -19.59 -10.84 3.79
CA THR A 81 -19.96 -11.52 5.04
C THR A 81 -18.75 -12.13 5.76
N ARG A 82 -17.66 -12.45 5.03
CA ARG A 82 -16.39 -12.93 5.61
C ARG A 82 -15.17 -12.48 4.79
N PRO A 83 -14.03 -12.17 5.44
CA PRO A 83 -12.77 -11.99 4.72
C PRO A 83 -12.46 -13.27 3.94
N GLY A 84 -12.19 -13.15 2.64
CA GLY A 84 -11.80 -14.29 1.83
C GLY A 84 -10.47 -14.88 2.31
N PRO A 85 -10.12 -16.12 1.91
CA PRO A 85 -8.88 -16.77 2.34
C PRO A 85 -7.63 -15.93 2.04
N LEU A 86 -7.64 -15.17 0.93
CA LEU A 86 -6.56 -14.24 0.60
C LEU A 86 -6.41 -13.10 1.63
N ALA A 87 -7.51 -12.54 2.13
CA ALA A 87 -7.47 -11.49 3.15
C ALA A 87 -6.92 -12.02 4.47
N LEU A 88 -7.32 -13.24 4.87
CA LEU A 88 -6.79 -13.89 6.06
C LEU A 88 -5.28 -14.18 5.94
N LEU A 89 -4.83 -14.65 4.77
CA LEU A 89 -3.41 -14.88 4.50
C LEU A 89 -2.60 -13.58 4.55
N ILE A 90 -3.11 -12.49 3.97
CA ILE A 90 -2.47 -11.17 4.04
C ILE A 90 -2.39 -10.68 5.48
N CYS A 91 -3.49 -10.75 6.24
CA CYS A 91 -3.49 -10.36 7.65
C CYS A 91 -2.48 -11.18 8.46
N ALA A 92 -2.45 -12.51 8.26
CA ALA A 92 -1.49 -13.38 8.94
C ALA A 92 -0.04 -13.04 8.59
N ALA A 93 0.26 -12.77 7.32
CA ALA A 93 1.60 -12.40 6.88
C ALA A 93 2.03 -11.02 7.42
N LEU A 94 1.13 -10.03 7.45
CA LEU A 94 1.40 -8.71 8.05
C LEU A 94 1.61 -8.81 9.56
N VAL A 95 0.80 -9.60 10.27
CA VAL A 95 0.97 -9.84 11.71
C VAL A 95 2.29 -10.54 11.98
N ALA A 96 2.65 -11.56 11.19
CA ALA A 96 3.93 -12.23 11.31
C ALA A 96 5.09 -11.24 11.09
N ALA A 97 5.04 -10.43 10.03
CA ALA A 97 6.06 -9.41 9.76
C ALA A 97 6.20 -8.39 10.91
N ALA A 98 5.10 -8.00 11.57
CA ALA A 98 5.15 -7.07 12.71
C ALA A 98 5.68 -7.71 14.00
N VAL A 99 5.29 -8.95 14.28
CA VAL A 99 5.53 -9.60 15.59
C VAL A 99 6.88 -10.31 15.66
N LEU A 100 7.32 -10.96 14.57
CA LEU A 100 8.56 -11.75 14.56
C LEU A 100 9.81 -11.02 15.09
N PRO A 101 10.15 -9.78 14.65
CA PRO A 101 11.36 -9.12 15.12
C PRO A 101 11.27 -8.74 16.61
N ILE A 102 10.06 -8.45 17.10
CA ILE A 102 9.80 -8.13 18.51
C ILE A 102 9.94 -9.40 19.36
N ALA A 103 9.31 -10.49 18.93
CA ALA A 103 9.34 -11.76 19.64
C ALA A 103 10.75 -12.38 19.69
N ASN A 104 11.52 -12.23 18.60
CA ASN A 104 12.88 -12.73 18.50
C ASN A 104 13.91 -11.78 19.14
N GLY A 105 13.54 -10.52 19.43
CA GLY A 105 14.47 -9.49 19.90
C GLY A 105 15.54 -9.13 18.87
N THR A 106 15.24 -9.34 17.58
CA THR A 106 16.18 -9.16 16.46
C THR A 106 15.95 -7.85 15.73
N ASN A 107 16.96 -7.39 15.00
CA ASN A 107 16.79 -6.26 14.10
C ASN A 107 16.06 -6.74 12.83
N PRO A 108 14.91 -6.14 12.46
CA PRO A 108 14.09 -6.58 11.32
C PRO A 108 14.83 -6.57 9.98
N VAL A 109 15.91 -5.79 9.85
CA VAL A 109 16.71 -5.65 8.63
C VAL A 109 17.57 -6.90 8.34
N VAL A 110 17.88 -7.68 9.37
CA VAL A 110 18.72 -8.90 9.28
C VAL A 110 17.98 -10.16 9.72
N ASP A 111 16.76 -10.02 10.23
CA ASP A 111 15.95 -11.15 10.68
C ASP A 111 15.34 -11.90 9.48
N ARG A 112 15.91 -13.06 9.16
CA ARG A 112 15.50 -13.86 7.99
C ARG A 112 14.00 -14.18 7.98
N GLN A 113 13.41 -14.49 9.14
CA GLN A 113 11.99 -14.84 9.22
C GLN A 113 11.11 -13.63 8.89
N THR A 114 11.47 -12.46 9.40
CA THR A 114 10.82 -11.18 9.08
C THR A 114 10.94 -10.86 7.60
N ILE A 115 12.13 -11.00 7.00
CA ILE A 115 12.34 -10.75 5.57
C ILE A 115 11.51 -11.72 4.72
N VAL A 116 11.41 -12.99 5.10
CA VAL A 116 10.54 -13.97 4.42
C VAL A 116 9.07 -13.59 4.55
N ALA A 117 8.62 -13.13 5.72
CA ALA A 117 7.24 -12.66 5.90
C ALA A 117 6.93 -11.46 4.99
N LEU A 118 7.84 -10.48 4.91
CA LEU A 118 7.73 -9.33 4.01
C LEU A 118 7.73 -9.74 2.53
N LEU A 119 8.56 -10.72 2.15
CA LEU A 119 8.56 -11.29 0.80
C LEU A 119 7.18 -11.89 0.45
N VAL A 120 6.59 -12.65 1.37
CA VAL A 120 5.24 -13.22 1.21
C VAL A 120 4.21 -12.10 1.08
N VAL A 121 4.30 -11.05 1.90
CA VAL A 121 3.42 -9.87 1.80
C VAL A 121 3.52 -9.24 0.40
N SER A 122 4.72 -9.07 -0.15
CA SER A 122 4.89 -8.50 -1.50
C SER A 122 4.26 -9.35 -2.59
N VAL A 123 4.41 -10.67 -2.54
CA VAL A 123 3.75 -11.60 -3.47
C VAL A 123 2.23 -11.49 -3.37
N LEU A 124 1.68 -11.45 -2.15
CA LEU A 124 0.24 -11.33 -1.94
C LEU A 124 -0.31 -9.98 -2.42
N GLY A 125 0.50 -8.91 -2.32
CA GLY A 125 0.22 -7.60 -2.93
C GLY A 125 0.01 -7.70 -4.42
N LEU A 126 0.96 -8.31 -5.14
CA LEU A 126 0.86 -8.53 -6.59
C LEU A 126 -0.36 -9.37 -6.97
N MET A 127 -0.63 -10.44 -6.23
CA MET A 127 -1.83 -11.26 -6.44
C MET A 127 -3.12 -10.45 -6.27
N LEU A 128 -3.18 -9.54 -5.29
CA LEU A 128 -4.34 -8.69 -5.06
C LEU A 128 -4.52 -7.65 -6.18
N ILE A 129 -3.44 -7.05 -6.67
CA ILE A 129 -3.47 -6.15 -7.83
C ILE A 129 -4.01 -6.90 -9.06
N GLU A 130 -3.53 -8.10 -9.32
CA GLU A 130 -3.96 -8.91 -10.46
C GLU A 130 -5.46 -9.25 -10.36
N ARG A 131 -5.94 -9.58 -9.15
CA ARG A 131 -7.37 -9.80 -8.89
C ARG A 131 -8.19 -8.54 -9.13
N LEU A 132 -7.73 -7.39 -8.65
CA LEU A 132 -8.41 -6.11 -8.86
C LEU A 132 -8.46 -5.73 -10.35
N TYR A 133 -7.36 -5.94 -11.07
CA TYR A 133 -7.28 -5.71 -12.51
C TYR A 133 -8.29 -6.60 -13.27
N ARG A 134 -8.36 -7.90 -12.94
CA ARG A 134 -9.32 -8.84 -13.54
C ARG A 134 -10.78 -8.51 -13.18
N ALA A 135 -11.03 -8.04 -11.96
CA ALA A 135 -12.37 -7.67 -11.51
C ALA A 135 -12.91 -6.39 -12.17
N THR A 136 -12.03 -5.49 -12.63
CA THR A 136 -12.45 -4.19 -13.17
C THR A 136 -12.99 -4.31 -14.61
N PRO A 137 -14.24 -3.85 -14.88
CA PRO A 137 -14.81 -3.81 -16.23
C PRO A 137 -14.03 -2.88 -17.18
N SER A 138 -13.98 -3.22 -18.48
CA SER A 138 -13.19 -2.50 -19.49
C SER A 138 -13.45 -0.98 -19.55
N GLY A 139 -14.70 -0.54 -19.34
CA GLY A 139 -15.06 0.89 -19.33
C GLY A 139 -14.47 1.70 -18.16
N THR A 140 -14.21 1.08 -17.02
CA THR A 140 -13.71 1.76 -15.80
C THR A 140 -12.20 1.64 -15.64
N ARG A 141 -11.55 0.70 -16.36
CA ARG A 141 -10.09 0.48 -16.33
C ARG A 141 -9.28 1.74 -16.61
N TRP A 142 -9.81 2.62 -17.47
CA TRP A 142 -9.07 3.80 -17.91
C TRP A 142 -8.96 4.88 -16.83
N HIS A 143 -9.89 4.91 -15.87
CA HIS A 143 -9.84 5.82 -14.71
C HIS A 143 -8.91 5.32 -13.59
N LEU A 144 -8.82 4.00 -13.41
CA LEU A 144 -8.00 3.38 -12.37
C LEU A 144 -6.55 3.13 -12.79
N LYS A 145 -6.18 3.38 -14.06
CA LYS A 145 -4.83 3.13 -14.60
C LYS A 145 -3.70 3.66 -13.73
N PHE A 146 -3.86 4.84 -13.14
CA PHE A 146 -2.80 5.56 -12.45
C PHE A 146 -2.66 5.04 -11.02
N LEU A 147 -3.77 4.56 -10.44
CA LEU A 147 -3.75 3.84 -9.18
C LEU A 147 -3.08 2.47 -9.35
N TYR A 148 -3.40 1.74 -10.43
CA TYR A 148 -2.68 0.52 -10.76
C TYR A 148 -1.19 0.77 -10.97
N LEU A 149 -0.82 1.85 -11.67
CA LEU A 149 0.58 2.18 -11.93
C LEU A 149 1.33 2.53 -10.63
N ALA A 150 0.70 3.32 -9.76
CA ALA A 150 1.27 3.69 -8.46
C ALA A 150 1.52 2.47 -7.57
N ILE A 151 0.55 1.56 -7.49
CA ILE A 151 0.64 0.36 -6.64
C ILE A 151 1.54 -0.70 -7.29
N ALA A 152 1.57 -0.78 -8.63
CA ALA A 152 2.45 -1.66 -9.38
C ALA A 152 3.91 -1.17 -9.43
N ALA A 153 4.22 0.03 -8.95
CA ALA A 153 5.61 0.43 -8.71
C ALA A 153 6.14 -0.18 -7.40
N ASP A 154 5.35 -0.04 -6.33
CA ASP A 154 5.75 -0.39 -4.96
C ASP A 154 5.95 -1.91 -4.75
N PHE A 155 4.95 -2.73 -5.12
CA PHE A 155 4.99 -4.17 -4.81
C PHE A 155 6.06 -4.98 -5.58
N PRO A 156 6.30 -4.75 -6.89
CA PRO A 156 7.41 -5.41 -7.58
C PRO A 156 8.79 -4.99 -7.07
N PHE A 157 8.96 -3.71 -6.70
CA PHE A 157 10.20 -3.25 -6.08
C PHE A 157 10.43 -4.00 -4.76
N ASP A 158 9.42 -4.01 -3.89
CA ASP A 158 9.46 -4.71 -2.61
C ASP A 158 9.71 -6.21 -2.78
N LEU A 159 9.11 -6.85 -3.80
CA LEU A 159 9.38 -8.25 -4.14
C LEU A 159 10.87 -8.48 -4.43
N CYS A 160 11.47 -7.65 -5.29
CA CYS A 160 12.89 -7.77 -5.64
C CYS A 160 13.80 -7.52 -4.43
N LEU A 161 13.50 -6.50 -3.62
CA LEU A 161 14.22 -6.16 -2.41
C LEU A 161 14.23 -7.32 -1.40
N PHE A 162 13.05 -7.85 -1.06
CA PHE A 162 12.96 -8.91 -0.07
C PHE A 162 13.46 -10.24 -0.62
N ALA A 163 13.33 -10.51 -1.93
CA ALA A 163 13.92 -11.70 -2.54
C ALA A 163 15.45 -11.68 -2.44
N ASP A 164 16.07 -10.56 -2.79
CA ASP A 164 17.51 -10.35 -2.61
C ASP A 164 17.91 -10.47 -1.13
N GLY A 165 17.11 -9.89 -0.23
CA GLY A 165 17.29 -10.00 1.22
C GLY A 165 17.27 -11.44 1.74
N VAL A 166 16.34 -12.26 1.26
CA VAL A 166 16.27 -13.69 1.60
C VAL A 166 17.49 -14.44 1.05
N MET A 167 17.90 -14.14 -0.18
CA MET A 167 19.05 -14.78 -0.83
C MET A 167 20.37 -14.45 -0.11
N ARG A 168 20.55 -13.19 0.32
CA ARG A 168 21.77 -12.71 1.00
C ARG A 168 21.70 -12.87 2.52
N GLY A 169 20.55 -13.23 3.08
CA GLY A 169 20.31 -13.32 4.51
C GLY A 169 20.29 -11.97 5.25
N ARG A 170 20.25 -10.85 4.53
CA ARG A 170 20.18 -9.48 5.07
C ARG A 170 19.69 -8.53 3.98
N LEU A 171 19.00 -7.46 4.36
CA LEU A 171 18.67 -6.40 3.42
C LEU A 171 19.90 -5.54 3.11
N ASP A 172 20.10 -5.24 1.82
CA ASP A 172 21.13 -4.32 1.37
C ASP A 172 20.70 -2.87 1.71
N PRO A 173 21.48 -2.12 2.52
CA PRO A 173 21.14 -0.75 2.89
C PRO A 173 20.97 0.17 1.68
N ALA A 174 21.72 -0.07 0.58
CA ALA A 174 21.60 0.73 -0.64
C ALA A 174 20.21 0.54 -1.26
N TRP A 175 19.75 -0.71 -1.39
CA TRP A 175 18.42 -1.01 -1.90
C TRP A 175 17.30 -0.54 -0.96
N TRP A 176 17.50 -0.67 0.35
CA TRP A 176 16.57 -0.17 1.35
C TRP A 176 16.37 1.34 1.23
N SER A 177 17.48 2.09 1.09
CA SER A 177 17.43 3.55 0.89
C SER A 177 16.85 3.98 -0.46
N ALA A 178 16.98 3.13 -1.48
CA ALA A 178 16.46 3.40 -2.82
C ALA A 178 14.93 3.35 -2.88
N ARG A 179 14.24 2.72 -1.91
CA ARG A 179 12.76 2.76 -1.86
C ARG A 179 12.22 4.19 -1.73
N GLY A 180 12.95 5.09 -1.09
CA GLY A 180 12.55 6.50 -1.02
C GLY A 180 12.45 7.17 -2.39
N LEU A 181 13.25 6.72 -3.37
CA LEU A 181 13.14 7.16 -4.76
C LEU A 181 11.92 6.57 -5.47
N ASP A 182 11.56 5.31 -5.16
CA ASP A 182 10.33 4.71 -5.67
C ASP A 182 9.10 5.48 -5.19
N TYR A 183 9.06 5.83 -3.89
CA TYR A 183 8.01 6.68 -3.33
C TYR A 183 7.97 8.09 -3.92
N ALA A 184 9.13 8.66 -4.25
CA ALA A 184 9.19 9.95 -4.95
C ALA A 184 8.55 9.89 -6.35
N LEU A 185 8.48 8.72 -7.00
CA LEU A 185 7.75 8.48 -8.25
C LEU A 185 6.26 8.21 -8.03
N VAL A 186 5.90 7.59 -6.91
CA VAL A 186 4.50 7.33 -6.52
C VAL A 186 3.76 8.63 -6.20
N ILE A 187 4.40 9.61 -5.55
CA ILE A 187 3.82 10.92 -5.20
C ILE A 187 3.22 11.67 -6.42
N PRO A 188 3.95 11.89 -7.54
CA PRO A 188 3.38 12.57 -8.70
C PRO A 188 2.26 11.76 -9.36
N LEU A 189 2.33 10.42 -9.36
CA LEU A 189 1.23 9.58 -9.86
C LEU A 189 -0.03 9.77 -9.01
N LEU A 190 0.10 9.80 -7.69
CA LEU A 190 -1.01 10.09 -6.78
C LEU A 190 -1.53 11.52 -6.93
N SER A 191 -0.65 12.48 -7.24
CA SER A 191 -1.05 13.86 -7.55
C SER A 191 -1.94 13.93 -8.79
N VAL A 192 -1.64 13.14 -9.83
CA VAL A 192 -2.44 13.04 -11.06
C VAL A 192 -3.77 12.37 -10.78
N VAL A 193 -3.81 11.35 -9.93
CA VAL A 193 -5.05 10.70 -9.46
C VAL A 193 -5.92 11.72 -8.71
N ALA A 194 -5.36 12.48 -7.76
CA ALA A 194 -6.11 13.49 -7.01
C ALA A 194 -6.60 14.63 -7.90
N ALA A 195 -5.76 15.12 -8.82
CA ALA A 195 -6.09 16.22 -9.73
C ALA A 195 -7.15 15.84 -10.77
N ARG A 196 -7.13 14.59 -11.26
CA ARG A 196 -8.14 14.08 -12.21
C ARG A 196 -9.46 13.69 -11.55
N ASN A 197 -9.48 13.47 -10.23
CA ASN A 197 -10.66 13.05 -9.47
C ASN A 197 -11.17 14.16 -8.52
N LYS A 198 -11.08 15.44 -8.90
CA LYS A 198 -11.77 16.53 -8.15
C LYS A 198 -13.29 16.35 -8.10
N GLU A 199 -13.86 15.53 -8.99
CA GLU A 199 -15.29 15.20 -9.07
C GLU A 199 -15.68 13.94 -8.27
N TRP A 200 -14.82 13.40 -7.41
CA TRP A 200 -15.16 12.30 -6.48
C TRP A 200 -16.08 12.75 -5.32
N SER A 201 -17.12 13.54 -5.60
CA SER A 201 -18.41 13.22 -4.98
C SER A 201 -18.81 11.88 -5.55
N ILE A 202 -18.72 10.85 -4.73
CA ILE A 202 -18.96 9.45 -5.05
C ILE A 202 -20.38 9.30 -5.63
N ASP A 203 -20.52 9.42 -6.94
CA ASP A 203 -21.70 8.96 -7.71
C ASP A 203 -21.42 7.57 -8.33
N ILE A 204 -20.48 6.81 -7.74
CA ILE A 204 -20.16 5.42 -8.12
C ILE A 204 -21.16 4.42 -7.48
N ALA A 205 -22.26 4.91 -6.88
CA ALA A 205 -23.34 4.07 -6.38
C ALA A 205 -24.74 4.48 -6.88
N VAL A 206 -24.83 5.25 -7.97
CA VAL A 206 -26.11 5.48 -8.66
C VAL A 206 -25.93 5.36 -10.18
N SER A 207 -25.57 4.16 -10.64
CA SER A 207 -26.30 3.64 -11.81
C SER A 207 -27.74 3.42 -11.33
N ARG A 208 -28.52 4.50 -11.29
CA ARG A 208 -29.98 4.45 -11.23
C ARG A 208 -30.40 3.41 -12.25
N ASN A 209 -31.23 2.48 -11.84
CA ASN A 209 -32.09 1.71 -12.72
C ASN A 209 -32.56 2.63 -13.84
N ILE A 210 -32.00 2.43 -15.03
CA ILE A 210 -32.68 2.84 -16.24
C ILE A 210 -33.67 1.72 -16.52
N VAL A 211 -34.80 1.78 -15.81
CA VAL A 211 -36.07 1.28 -16.34
C VAL A 211 -36.50 2.36 -17.34
N PHE A 212 -36.10 2.18 -18.59
CA PHE A 212 -37.00 2.47 -19.71
C PHE A 212 -37.63 1.10 -19.99
N GLY A 213 -38.90 0.90 -19.64
CA GLY A 213 -39.99 1.27 -20.54
C GLY A 213 -40.24 0.07 -21.43
#